data_AF-A0A843G8V2-F1
#
_entry.id   AF-A0A843G8V2-F1
#
_cell.length_a   1.000
_cell.length_b   1.000
_cell.length_c   1.000
_cell.angle_alpha   90.00
_cell.angle_beta   90.00
_cell.angle_gamma   90.00
#
_symmetry.space_group_name_H-M   'P 1'
#
loop_
_entity.id
_entity.type
_entity.pdbx_description
1 polymer ?
#
loop_
_entity_poly.entity_id
_entity_poly.type
_entity_poly.pdbx_seq_one_letter_code
_entity_poly.pdbx_strand_id
1 'polypeptide(L)'
;MVSEAEIILITEQVLFIILAVIFFFGLYFVSSYIIKYLKRNRHNRLLNATEYLPKEETQTLKQVFYLIIITLCFVDILYSLVFWASDDFYRHFIFYDTLVSLIGCLAIKKDTLTEKIIIIFLIPLSSLLHSTFDDPAILLVILLAVHFIGLAYVIKVYYGKFIHYTESNGLGISILLLFGLVFVSFIFTSFAEWKNLLDSLVMVSNAFTSNGYAVLGDTPLGKLNSIFLVWGGYILSGVGTATLATALVSRHFNKRFEELEE
;
A
#
# COMPACT_ATOMS: atom_id res chain seq x y z
N MET A 1 -13.91 11.45 43.57
CA MET A 1 -13.42 10.10 43.91
C MET A 1 -13.73 9.23 42.72
N VAL A 2 -12.71 8.60 42.14
CA VAL A 2 -12.91 7.62 41.06
C VAL A 2 -13.61 6.41 41.68
N SER A 3 -14.69 5.93 41.07
CA SER A 3 -15.43 4.78 41.59
C SER A 3 -14.64 3.48 41.40
N GLU A 4 -14.88 2.46 42.22
CA GLU A 4 -14.23 1.15 42.03
C GLU A 4 -14.50 0.55 40.64
N ALA A 5 -15.69 0.80 40.09
CA ALA A 5 -16.05 0.39 38.73
C ALA A 5 -15.19 1.09 37.65
N GLU A 6 -14.88 2.37 37.83
CA GLU A 6 -13.99 3.12 36.92
C GLU A 6 -12.54 2.60 37.00
N ILE A 7 -12.06 2.21 38.19
CA ILE A 7 -10.72 1.64 38.35
C ILE A 7 -10.61 0.29 37.63
N ILE A 8 -11.61 -0.57 37.77
CA ILE A 8 -11.66 -1.87 37.10
C ILE A 8 -11.65 -1.67 35.58
N LEU A 9 -12.51 -0.79 35.06
CA LEU A 9 -12.58 -0.47 33.63
C LEU A 9 -11.23 0.03 33.08
N ILE A 10 -10.58 0.99 33.75
CA ILE A 10 -9.27 1.50 33.33
C ILE A 10 -8.22 0.39 33.33
N THR A 11 -8.25 -0.49 34.34
CA THR A 11 -7.29 -1.60 34.45
C THR A 11 -7.46 -2.60 33.31
N GLU A 12 -8.69 -2.95 32.97
CA GLU A 12 -8.99 -3.82 31.82
C GLU A 12 -8.50 -3.20 30.50
N GLN A 13 -8.78 -1.91 30.28
CA GLN A 13 -8.34 -1.19 29.08
C GLN A 13 -6.81 -1.18 28.94
N VAL A 14 -6.08 -0.90 30.03
CA VAL A 14 -4.62 -0.92 30.04
C VAL A 14 -4.10 -2.32 29.73
N LEU A 15 -4.72 -3.36 30.30
CA LEU A 15 -4.36 -4.75 30.02
C LEU A 15 -4.55 -5.10 28.54
N PHE A 16 -5.66 -4.72 27.92
CA PHE A 16 -5.92 -4.95 26.50
C PHE A 16 -4.90 -4.24 25.60
N ILE A 17 -4.52 -3.00 25.93
CA ILE A 17 -3.47 -2.27 25.21
C ILE A 17 -2.14 -3.04 25.29
N ILE A 18 -1.76 -3.51 26.47
CA ILE A 18 -0.53 -4.29 26.67
C ILE A 18 -0.56 -5.58 25.84
N LEU A 19 -1.68 -6.31 25.85
CA LEU A 19 -1.85 -7.54 25.09
C LEU A 19 -1.78 -7.28 23.57
N ALA A 20 -2.41 -6.22 23.07
CA ALA A 20 -2.36 -5.83 21.66
C ALA A 20 -0.92 -5.50 21.21
N VAL A 21 -0.17 -4.76 22.04
CA VAL A 21 1.24 -4.45 21.80
C VAL A 21 2.08 -5.73 21.77
N ILE A 22 1.92 -6.62 22.74
CA ILE A 22 2.64 -7.91 22.79
C ILE A 22 2.31 -8.76 21.57
N PHE A 23 1.03 -8.85 21.19
CA PHE A 23 0.59 -9.59 20.02
C PHE A 23 1.24 -9.07 18.73
N PHE A 24 1.19 -7.76 18.50
CA PHE A 24 1.79 -7.15 17.31
C PHE A 24 3.31 -7.34 17.27
N PHE A 25 4.02 -7.13 18.38
CA PHE A 25 5.46 -7.37 18.45
C PHE A 25 5.81 -8.85 18.28
N GLY A 26 4.96 -9.77 18.74
CA GLY A 26 5.10 -11.20 18.49
C GLY A 26 5.05 -11.51 16.99
N LEU A 27 4.02 -11.03 16.28
CA LEU A 27 3.92 -11.17 14.82
C LEU A 27 5.11 -10.54 14.10
N TYR A 28 5.53 -9.37 14.53
CA TYR A 28 6.69 -8.67 14.00
C TYR A 28 7.98 -9.48 14.14
N PHE A 29 8.21 -10.08 15.32
CA PHE A 29 9.38 -10.89 15.59
C PHE A 29 9.41 -12.16 14.74
N VAL A 30 8.27 -12.86 14.65
CA VAL A 30 8.10 -14.06 13.80
C VAL A 30 8.38 -13.71 12.34
N SER A 31 7.79 -12.62 11.83
CA SER A 31 7.98 -12.20 10.44
C SER A 31 9.42 -11.77 10.15
N SER A 32 10.05 -11.06 11.09
CA SER A 32 11.47 -10.71 11.03
C SER A 32 12.37 -11.94 10.99
N TYR A 33 12.04 -12.97 11.78
CA TYR A 33 12.76 -14.24 11.80
C TYR A 33 12.64 -14.98 10.47
N ILE A 34 11.42 -15.09 9.92
CA ILE A 34 11.16 -15.70 8.61
C ILE A 34 11.98 -15.00 7.52
N ILE A 35 11.96 -13.66 7.47
CA ILE A 35 12.72 -12.89 6.47
C ILE A 35 14.23 -13.12 6.61
N LYS A 36 14.75 -13.14 7.85
CA LYS A 36 16.18 -13.43 8.09
C LYS A 36 16.54 -14.84 7.62
N TYR A 37 15.69 -15.83 7.90
CA TYR A 37 15.87 -17.20 7.45
C TYR A 37 15.89 -17.30 5.92
N LEU A 38 14.92 -16.68 5.23
CA LEU A 38 14.86 -16.64 3.77
C LEU A 38 16.09 -15.96 3.16
N LYS A 39 16.55 -14.84 3.74
CA LYS A 39 17.76 -14.14 3.28
C LYS A 39 19.03 -14.97 3.46
N ARG A 40 19.16 -15.70 4.58
CA ARG A 40 20.31 -16.59 4.82
C ARG A 40 20.37 -17.73 3.82
N ASN A 41 19.20 -18.23 3.41
CA ASN A 41 19.06 -19.33 2.46
C ASN A 41 18.90 -18.85 1.01
N ARG A 42 19.28 -17.61 0.69
CA ARG A 42 19.13 -17.03 -0.65
C ARG A 42 20.00 -17.70 -1.72
N HIS A 43 21.02 -18.46 -1.31
CA HIS A 43 21.80 -19.32 -2.20
C HIS A 43 21.05 -20.59 -2.61
N ASN A 44 19.90 -20.88 -2.00
CA ASN A 44 19.03 -21.94 -2.47
C ASN A 44 18.40 -21.51 -3.79
N ARG A 45 18.56 -22.35 -4.80
CA ARG A 45 18.11 -22.14 -6.17
C ARG A 45 16.63 -21.73 -6.25
N LEU A 46 15.78 -22.26 -5.37
CA LEU A 46 14.35 -21.95 -5.33
C LEU A 46 14.03 -20.52 -4.87
N LEU A 47 14.95 -19.84 -4.16
CA LEU A 47 14.76 -18.50 -3.60
C LEU A 47 15.50 -17.42 -4.38
N ASN A 48 16.19 -17.80 -5.45
CA ASN A 48 17.03 -16.90 -6.23
C ASN A 48 16.30 -16.36 -7.46
N ALA A 49 15.54 -15.27 -7.31
CA ALA A 49 14.76 -14.68 -8.39
C ALA A 49 15.59 -14.31 -9.64
N THR A 50 16.89 -14.03 -9.49
CA THR A 50 17.77 -13.70 -10.63
C THR A 50 18.17 -14.90 -11.47
N GLU A 51 17.89 -16.13 -11.03
CA GLU A 51 18.02 -17.32 -11.88
C GLU A 51 16.83 -17.51 -12.83
N TYR A 52 15.67 -16.94 -12.49
CA TYR A 52 14.44 -17.12 -13.24
C TYR A 52 14.02 -15.88 -14.03
N LEU A 53 14.49 -14.69 -13.63
CA LEU A 53 14.09 -13.42 -14.23
C LEU A 53 15.32 -12.57 -14.60
N PRO A 54 15.32 -11.93 -15.78
CA PRO A 54 16.29 -10.90 -16.15
C PRO A 54 16.36 -9.79 -15.10
N LYS A 55 17.54 -9.17 -14.97
CA LYS A 55 17.75 -8.11 -13.97
C LYS A 55 16.79 -6.93 -14.18
N GLU A 56 16.48 -6.56 -15.43
CA GLU A 56 15.52 -5.50 -15.73
C GLU A 56 14.13 -5.80 -15.17
N GLU A 57 13.60 -7.00 -15.37
CA GLU A 57 12.27 -7.39 -14.88
C GLU A 57 12.20 -7.35 -13.36
N THR A 58 13.26 -7.80 -12.67
CA THR A 58 13.34 -7.70 -11.21
C THR A 58 13.37 -6.24 -10.71
N GLN A 59 13.86 -5.30 -11.52
CA GLN A 59 13.87 -3.87 -11.17
C GLN A 59 12.49 -3.24 -11.38
N THR A 60 11.80 -3.54 -12.48
CA THR A 60 10.41 -3.13 -12.70
C THR A 60 9.49 -3.69 -11.61
N LEU A 61 9.66 -4.96 -11.23
CA LEU A 61 8.88 -5.58 -10.16
C LEU A 61 9.07 -4.86 -8.80
N LYS A 62 10.28 -4.37 -8.51
CA LYS A 62 10.55 -3.55 -7.31
C LYS A 62 9.83 -2.20 -7.36
N GLN A 63 9.82 -1.53 -8.51
CA GLN A 63 9.10 -0.26 -8.68
C GLN A 63 7.60 -0.45 -8.43
N VAL A 64 7.02 -1.48 -9.04
CA VAL A 64 5.60 -1.85 -8.83
C VAL A 64 5.35 -2.18 -7.36
N PHE A 65 6.22 -2.97 -6.72
CA PHE A 65 6.11 -3.28 -5.30
C PHE A 65 6.11 -2.02 -4.42
N TYR A 66 6.98 -1.04 -4.68
CA TYR A 66 7.00 0.20 -3.90
C TYR A 66 5.70 0.99 -4.04
N LEU A 67 5.17 1.07 -5.26
CA LEU A 67 3.89 1.70 -5.54
C LEU A 67 2.74 0.99 -4.83
N ILE A 68 2.72 -0.35 -4.84
CA ILE A 68 1.73 -1.15 -4.11
C ILE A 68 1.78 -0.83 -2.61
N ILE A 69 2.96 -0.79 -1.98
CA ILE A 69 3.02 -0.46 -0.55
C ILE A 69 2.52 0.96 -0.25
N ILE A 70 2.88 1.95 -1.09
CA ILE A 70 2.35 3.32 -0.96
C ILE A 70 0.83 3.31 -1.05
N THR A 71 0.28 2.58 -2.02
CA THR A 71 -1.16 2.41 -2.23
C THR A 71 -1.81 1.84 -0.99
N LEU A 72 -1.25 0.74 -0.47
CA LEU A 72 -1.81 0.04 0.67
C LEU A 72 -1.86 0.95 1.90
N CYS A 73 -0.77 1.65 2.22
CA CYS A 73 -0.76 2.61 3.34
C CYS A 73 -1.75 3.77 3.12
N PHE A 74 -1.89 4.26 1.89
CA PHE A 74 -2.80 5.38 1.61
C PHE A 74 -4.27 4.96 1.68
N VAL A 75 -4.59 3.80 1.11
CA VAL A 75 -5.89 3.15 1.21
C VAL A 75 -6.23 2.91 2.69
N ASP A 76 -5.26 2.48 3.49
CA ASP A 76 -5.44 2.28 4.92
C ASP A 76 -5.90 3.57 5.63
N ILE A 77 -5.19 4.68 5.40
CA ILE A 77 -5.53 6.00 5.94
C ILE A 77 -6.94 6.42 5.49
N LEU A 78 -7.25 6.30 4.19
CA LEU A 78 -8.55 6.72 3.68
C LEU A 78 -9.70 5.89 4.23
N TYR A 79 -9.57 4.56 4.25
CA TYR A 79 -10.61 3.69 4.78
C TYR A 79 -10.83 3.95 6.26
N SER A 80 -9.75 4.11 7.01
CA SER A 80 -9.79 4.50 8.41
C SER A 80 -10.39 5.89 8.65
N LEU A 81 -10.35 6.82 7.68
CA LEU A 81 -10.99 8.13 7.80
C LEU A 81 -12.49 8.10 7.46
N VAL A 82 -12.88 7.31 6.46
CA VAL A 82 -14.25 7.30 5.93
C VAL A 82 -15.16 6.36 6.71
N PHE A 83 -14.64 5.20 7.12
CA PHE A 83 -15.43 4.09 7.69
C PHE A 83 -15.16 3.84 9.18
N TRP A 84 -14.52 4.78 9.89
CA TRP A 84 -14.20 4.65 11.32
C TRP A 84 -15.42 4.43 12.22
N ALA A 85 -16.61 4.86 11.78
CA ALA A 85 -17.86 4.77 12.54
C ALA A 85 -18.74 3.56 12.15
N SER A 86 -18.27 2.66 11.27
CA SER A 86 -19.03 1.48 10.85
C SER A 86 -18.45 0.18 11.44
N ASP A 87 -19.14 -0.37 12.45
CA ASP A 87 -18.68 -1.52 13.24
C ASP A 87 -18.39 -2.79 12.42
N ASP A 88 -19.27 -3.13 11.47
CA ASP A 88 -19.15 -4.39 10.70
C ASP A 88 -17.92 -4.39 9.78
N PHE A 89 -17.57 -3.23 9.23
CA PHE A 89 -16.46 -3.12 8.30
C PHE A 89 -15.11 -3.07 9.03
N TYR A 90 -15.06 -2.39 10.18
CA TYR A 90 -13.82 -2.21 10.93
C TYR A 90 -13.26 -3.54 11.46
N ARG A 91 -14.12 -4.50 11.82
CA ARG A 91 -13.71 -5.86 12.25
C ARG A 91 -12.91 -6.63 11.19
N HIS A 92 -13.26 -6.47 9.90
CA HIS A 92 -12.57 -7.12 8.80
C HIS A 92 -11.29 -6.38 8.39
N PHE A 93 -11.26 -5.07 8.65
CA PHE A 93 -10.15 -4.19 8.34
C PHE A 93 -8.91 -4.43 9.22
N ILE A 94 -9.07 -4.98 10.43
CA ILE A 94 -7.97 -5.26 11.38
C ILE A 94 -6.84 -6.08 10.74
N PHE A 95 -7.19 -7.09 9.93
CA PHE A 95 -6.19 -7.94 9.27
C PHE A 95 -5.38 -7.17 8.23
N TYR A 96 -6.06 -6.33 7.46
CA TYR A 96 -5.44 -5.48 6.45
C TYR A 96 -4.48 -4.49 7.10
N ASP A 97 -4.96 -3.73 8.08
CA ASP A 97 -4.17 -2.71 8.78
C ASP A 97 -2.96 -3.34 9.49
N THR A 98 -3.16 -4.46 10.20
CA THR A 98 -2.07 -5.21 10.85
C THR A 98 -1.01 -5.68 9.84
N LEU A 99 -1.41 -6.14 8.66
CA LEU A 99 -0.49 -6.60 7.62
C LEU A 99 0.30 -5.45 7.02
N VAL A 100 -0.35 -4.34 6.67
CA VAL A 100 0.29 -3.14 6.12
C VAL A 100 1.29 -2.54 7.13
N SER A 101 0.85 -2.42 8.38
CA SER A 101 1.65 -2.00 9.52
C SER A 101 2.90 -2.86 9.75
N LEU A 102 2.75 -4.19 9.64
CA LEU A 102 3.85 -5.13 9.79
C LEU A 102 4.85 -5.02 8.63
N ILE A 103 4.38 -4.88 7.39
CA ILE A 103 5.24 -4.61 6.23
C ILE A 103 6.02 -3.32 6.44
N GLY A 104 5.37 -2.25 6.91
CA GLY A 104 5.99 -0.98 7.25
C GLY A 104 7.12 -1.13 8.29
N CYS A 105 6.84 -1.83 9.39
CA CYS A 105 7.82 -2.08 10.45
C CYS A 105 9.04 -2.89 9.98
N LEU A 106 8.87 -3.75 8.99
CA LEU A 106 9.95 -4.54 8.39
C LEU A 106 10.81 -3.74 7.40
N ALA A 107 10.25 -2.66 6.86
CA ALA A 107 10.88 -1.83 5.84
C ALA A 107 11.74 -0.69 6.40
N ILE A 108 11.43 -0.24 7.62
CA ILE A 108 12.11 0.87 8.31
C ILE A 108 13.40 0.37 8.97
N LYS A 109 14.50 1.11 8.79
CA LYS A 109 15.78 0.85 9.47
C LYS A 109 15.66 1.24 10.94
N LYS A 110 16.44 0.63 11.84
CA LYS A 110 16.30 0.82 13.30
C LYS A 110 17.45 1.60 13.90
N ASP A 111 18.09 2.41 13.07
CA ASP A 111 19.40 2.97 13.36
C ASP A 111 19.24 4.23 14.22
N THR A 112 18.12 4.96 14.05
CA THR A 112 17.83 6.21 14.75
C THR A 112 16.68 6.10 15.76
N LEU A 113 16.64 7.01 16.74
CA LEU A 113 15.53 7.11 17.69
C LEU A 113 14.22 7.44 16.99
N THR A 114 14.25 8.31 15.98
CA THR A 114 13.09 8.68 15.17
C THR A 114 12.46 7.46 14.52
N GLU A 115 13.24 6.60 13.89
CA GLU A 115 12.73 5.38 13.24
C GLU A 115 12.14 4.39 14.25
N LYS A 116 12.73 4.27 15.45
CA LYS A 116 12.19 3.44 16.53
C LYS A 116 10.83 3.96 17.02
N ILE A 117 10.66 5.27 17.12
CA ILE A 117 9.37 5.90 17.47
C ILE A 117 8.34 5.63 16.37
N ILE A 118 8.72 5.75 15.09
CA ILE A 118 7.80 5.44 13.98
C ILE A 118 7.33 3.98 14.01
N ILE A 119 8.18 3.02 14.38
CA ILE A 119 7.78 1.61 14.54
C ILE A 119 6.68 1.47 15.60
N ILE A 120 6.74 2.25 16.69
CA ILE A 120 5.68 2.27 17.71
C ILE A 120 4.39 2.88 17.14
N PHE A 121 4.50 3.95 16.35
CA PHE A 121 3.33 4.57 15.72
C PHE A 121 2.67 3.64 14.69
N LEU A 122 3.44 2.74 14.06
CA LEU A 122 2.92 1.73 13.16
C LEU A 122 2.17 0.60 13.86
N ILE A 123 2.05 0.57 15.19
CA ILE A 123 1.16 -0.40 15.84
C ILE A 123 -0.28 0.07 15.62
N PRO A 124 -1.14 -0.72 14.96
CA PRO A 124 -2.51 -0.32 14.65
C PRO A 124 -3.42 -0.51 15.86
N LEU A 125 -3.13 0.22 16.93
CA LEU A 125 -3.81 0.07 18.22
C LEU A 125 -5.29 0.41 18.12
N SER A 126 -5.68 1.40 17.31
CA SER A 126 -7.09 1.72 17.06
C SER A 126 -7.83 0.49 16.51
N SER A 127 -7.26 -0.16 15.50
CA SER A 127 -7.84 -1.35 14.84
C SER A 127 -7.88 -2.56 15.76
N LEU A 128 -6.79 -2.84 16.50
CA LEU A 128 -6.73 -3.97 17.43
C LEU A 128 -7.70 -3.82 18.60
N LEU A 129 -7.91 -2.59 19.06
CA LEU A 129 -8.72 -2.29 20.24
C LEU A 129 -10.19 -2.07 19.93
N HIS A 130 -10.56 -1.68 18.71
CA HIS A 130 -11.94 -1.33 18.35
C HIS A 130 -12.98 -2.41 18.68
N SER A 131 -12.59 -3.70 18.65
CA SER A 131 -13.48 -4.79 19.06
C SER A 131 -13.85 -4.83 20.55
N THR A 132 -13.15 -4.05 21.38
CA THR A 132 -13.23 -4.08 22.85
C THR A 132 -13.90 -2.83 23.43
N PHE A 133 -14.11 -1.78 22.62
CA PHE A 133 -14.68 -0.51 23.07
C PHE A 133 -15.99 -0.24 22.35
N ASP A 134 -17.10 -0.16 23.10
CA ASP A 134 -18.46 0.00 22.57
C ASP A 134 -18.78 1.40 22.00
N ASP A 135 -17.85 2.35 22.04
CA ASP A 135 -17.98 3.71 21.47
C ASP A 135 -16.58 4.21 21.07
N PRO A 136 -16.41 5.00 19.99
CA PRO A 136 -15.09 5.50 19.63
C PRO A 136 -14.69 6.60 20.61
N ALA A 137 -14.14 6.17 21.75
CA ALA A 137 -13.55 7.02 22.76
C ALA A 137 -12.47 7.91 22.12
N ILE A 138 -12.31 9.13 22.64
CA ILE A 138 -11.28 10.10 22.21
C ILE A 138 -9.88 9.43 22.11
N LEU A 139 -9.60 8.46 22.97
CA LEU A 139 -8.38 7.65 22.94
C LEU A 139 -8.18 6.91 21.60
N LEU A 140 -9.21 6.24 21.06
CA LEU A 140 -9.12 5.52 19.78
C LEU A 140 -8.82 6.48 18.62
N VAL A 141 -9.41 7.67 18.63
CA VAL A 141 -9.15 8.71 17.63
C VAL A 141 -7.71 9.21 17.70
N ILE A 142 -7.18 9.43 18.90
CA ILE A 142 -5.77 9.82 19.09
C ILE A 142 -4.83 8.71 18.61
N LEU A 143 -5.11 7.46 18.97
CA LEU A 143 -4.31 6.31 18.54
C LEU A 143 -4.34 6.16 17.01
N LEU A 144 -5.50 6.38 16.38
CA LEU A 144 -5.64 6.37 14.93
C LEU A 144 -4.83 7.49 14.27
N ALA A 145 -4.89 8.71 14.80
CA ALA A 145 -4.13 9.85 14.27
C ALA A 145 -2.61 9.62 14.39
N VAL A 146 -2.15 9.05 15.50
CA VAL A 146 -0.74 8.66 15.67
C VAL A 146 -0.36 7.59 14.65
N HIS A 147 -1.26 6.63 14.40
CA HIS A 147 -1.04 5.58 13.41
C HIS A 147 -0.88 6.14 11.98
N PHE A 148 -1.68 7.13 11.60
CA PHE A 148 -1.54 7.82 10.31
C PHE A 148 -0.19 8.49 10.12
N ILE A 149 0.42 9.02 11.19
CA ILE A 149 1.79 9.57 11.12
C ILE A 149 2.78 8.45 10.76
N GLY A 150 2.62 7.27 11.35
CA GLY A 150 3.41 6.09 11.02
C GLY A 150 3.26 5.67 9.56
N LEU A 151 2.02 5.52 9.08
CA LEU A 151 1.72 5.15 7.70
C LEU A 151 2.22 6.19 6.69
N ALA A 152 2.06 7.49 6.98
CA ALA A 152 2.57 8.57 6.15
C ALA A 152 4.10 8.55 6.05
N TYR A 153 4.80 8.19 7.13
CA TYR A 153 6.25 7.99 7.09
C TYR A 153 6.64 6.80 6.21
N VAL A 154 5.91 5.68 6.26
CA VAL A 154 6.13 4.54 5.36
C VAL A 154 5.93 4.95 3.89
N ILE A 155 4.86 5.69 3.59
CA ILE A 155 4.62 6.26 2.25
C ILE A 155 5.84 7.08 1.81
N LYS A 156 6.33 7.99 2.66
CA LYS A 156 7.52 8.81 2.36
C LYS A 156 8.76 7.96 2.05
N VAL A 157 9.02 6.93 2.86
CA VAL A 157 10.17 6.03 2.67
C VAL A 157 10.08 5.27 1.35
N TYR A 158 8.92 4.72 1.03
CA TYR A 158 8.71 3.96 -0.21
C TYR A 158 8.64 4.87 -1.43
N TYR A 159 8.12 6.08 -1.30
CA TYR A 159 8.13 7.08 -2.36
C TYR A 159 9.56 7.53 -2.71
N GLY A 160 10.41 7.75 -1.70
CA GLY A 160 11.83 8.02 -1.93
C GLY A 160 12.56 6.87 -2.65
N LYS A 161 12.27 5.61 -2.27
CA LYS A 161 12.77 4.43 -2.99
C LYS A 161 12.23 4.39 -4.42
N PHE A 162 10.96 4.69 -4.63
CA PHE A 162 10.34 4.73 -5.96
C PHE A 162 11.02 5.76 -6.86
N ILE A 163 11.16 7.02 -6.42
CA ILE A 163 11.83 8.09 -7.19
C ILE A 163 13.23 7.68 -7.58
N HIS A 164 14.04 7.23 -6.61
CA HIS A 164 15.43 6.86 -6.88
C HIS A 164 15.54 5.77 -7.96
N TYR A 165 14.59 4.84 -7.97
CA TYR A 165 14.53 3.77 -8.97
C TYR A 165 13.89 4.19 -10.30
N THR A 166 13.10 5.26 -10.34
CA THR A 166 12.44 5.72 -11.58
C THR A 166 13.19 6.83 -12.29
N GLU A 167 13.87 7.73 -11.57
CA GLU A 167 14.79 8.73 -12.17
C GLU A 167 15.92 8.04 -12.94
N SER A 168 16.37 6.87 -12.48
CA SER A 168 17.39 6.06 -13.17
C SER A 168 16.88 5.35 -14.43
N ASN A 169 15.57 5.28 -14.67
CA ASN A 169 14.97 4.46 -15.73
C ASN A 169 13.94 5.19 -16.60
N GLY A 170 13.75 6.51 -16.46
CA GLY A 170 12.94 7.35 -17.36
C GLY A 170 11.41 7.10 -17.37
N LEU A 171 10.90 6.16 -16.57
CA LEU A 171 9.50 5.73 -16.57
C LEU A 171 8.65 6.31 -15.43
N GLY A 172 9.25 7.12 -14.54
CA GLY A 172 8.63 7.54 -13.28
C GLY A 172 7.36 8.37 -13.38
N ILE A 173 7.36 9.34 -14.28
CA ILE A 173 6.25 10.28 -14.44
C ILE A 173 5.01 9.54 -14.97
N SER A 174 5.19 8.64 -15.94
CA SER A 174 4.09 7.85 -16.51
C SER A 174 3.47 6.91 -15.49
N ILE A 175 4.27 6.25 -14.65
CA ILE A 175 3.76 5.36 -13.58
C ILE A 175 3.02 6.16 -12.51
N LEU A 176 3.56 7.32 -12.09
CA LEU A 176 2.89 8.19 -11.10
C LEU A 176 1.56 8.75 -11.63
N LEU A 177 1.53 9.17 -12.90
CA LEU A 177 0.30 9.63 -13.54
C LEU A 177 -0.73 8.51 -13.63
N LEU A 178 -0.32 7.32 -14.07
CA LEU A 178 -1.19 6.15 -14.17
C LEU A 178 -1.78 5.78 -12.81
N PHE A 179 -0.92 5.79 -11.78
CA PHE A 179 -1.33 5.53 -10.42
C PHE A 179 -2.31 6.59 -9.91
N GLY A 180 -1.99 7.88 -10.06
CA GLY A 180 -2.85 8.98 -9.65
C GLY A 180 -4.21 8.98 -10.37
N LEU A 181 -4.23 8.62 -11.65
CA LEU A 181 -5.45 8.54 -12.46
C LEU A 181 -6.37 7.42 -11.94
N VAL A 182 -5.86 6.19 -11.82
CA VAL A 182 -6.62 5.06 -11.24
C VAL A 182 -7.10 5.41 -9.83
N PHE A 183 -6.25 6.06 -9.05
CA PHE A 183 -6.52 6.43 -7.67
C PHE A 183 -7.67 7.45 -7.53
N VAL A 184 -7.58 8.59 -8.21
CA VAL A 184 -8.64 9.62 -8.18
C VAL A 184 -9.95 9.05 -8.71
N SER A 185 -9.87 8.25 -9.77
CA SER A 185 -11.05 7.67 -10.38
C SER A 185 -11.75 6.64 -9.49
N PHE A 186 -11.06 5.86 -8.66
CA PHE A 186 -11.73 4.89 -7.78
C PHE A 186 -12.50 5.61 -6.66
N ILE A 187 -11.92 6.66 -6.07
CA ILE A 187 -12.60 7.50 -5.08
C ILE A 187 -13.83 8.16 -5.70
N PHE A 188 -13.66 8.77 -6.86
CA PHE A 188 -14.76 9.39 -7.58
C PHE A 188 -15.88 8.38 -7.90
N THR A 189 -15.51 7.17 -8.33
CA THR A 189 -16.48 6.10 -8.61
C THR A 189 -17.25 5.69 -7.36
N SER A 190 -16.59 5.56 -6.21
CA SER A 190 -17.27 5.20 -4.98
C SER A 190 -18.34 6.22 -4.58
N PHE A 191 -18.05 7.52 -4.73
CA PHE A 191 -19.04 8.57 -4.48
C PHE A 191 -20.11 8.67 -5.56
N ALA A 192 -19.73 8.60 -6.84
CA ALA A 192 -20.65 8.77 -7.96
C ALA A 192 -21.62 7.59 -8.10
N GLU A 193 -21.14 6.37 -7.89
CA GLU A 193 -21.90 5.12 -8.07
C GLU A 193 -22.46 4.56 -6.77
N TRP A 194 -22.18 5.21 -5.63
CA TRP A 194 -22.55 4.74 -4.28
C TRP A 194 -22.13 3.30 -4.03
N LYS A 195 -21.02 2.87 -4.64
CA LYS A 195 -20.44 1.54 -4.46
C LYS A 195 -19.42 1.59 -3.35
N ASN A 196 -19.28 0.47 -2.66
CA ASN A 196 -18.16 0.30 -1.75
C ASN A 196 -16.83 0.44 -2.54
N LEU A 197 -15.76 0.74 -1.82
CA LEU A 197 -14.47 1.04 -2.43
C LEU A 197 -13.85 -0.17 -3.15
N LEU A 198 -14.16 -1.41 -2.73
CA LEU A 198 -13.69 -2.63 -3.40
C LEU A 198 -14.34 -2.79 -4.78
N ASP A 199 -15.66 -2.66 -4.84
CA ASP A 199 -16.43 -2.71 -6.09
C ASP A 199 -16.02 -1.55 -7.00
N SER A 200 -15.79 -0.36 -6.44
CA SER A 200 -15.30 0.80 -7.19
C SER A 200 -13.91 0.55 -7.78
N LEU A 201 -13.01 -0.11 -7.04
CA LEU A 201 -11.70 -0.50 -7.54
C LEU A 201 -11.80 -1.53 -8.68
N VAL A 202 -12.70 -2.51 -8.55
CA VAL A 202 -13.00 -3.48 -9.61
C VAL A 202 -13.55 -2.78 -10.85
N MET A 203 -14.49 -1.83 -10.66
CA MET A 203 -15.07 -1.05 -11.75
C MET A 203 -14.02 -0.23 -12.49
N VAL A 204 -13.19 0.51 -11.75
CA VAL A 204 -12.11 1.32 -12.32
C VAL A 204 -11.05 0.46 -13.00
N SER A 205 -10.67 -0.67 -12.40
CA SER A 205 -9.68 -1.58 -12.99
C SER A 205 -10.19 -2.18 -14.31
N ASN A 206 -11.46 -2.57 -14.37
CA ASN A 206 -12.08 -3.10 -15.58
C ASN A 206 -12.22 -2.03 -16.67
N ALA A 207 -12.60 -0.80 -16.30
CA ALA A 207 -12.64 0.32 -17.23
C ALA A 207 -11.25 0.67 -17.75
N PHE A 208 -10.25 0.76 -16.88
CA PHE A 208 -8.87 1.11 -17.25
C PHE A 208 -8.20 0.07 -18.14
N THR A 209 -8.47 -1.22 -17.90
CA THR A 209 -7.92 -2.35 -18.69
C THR A 209 -8.78 -2.74 -19.89
N SER A 210 -9.93 -2.09 -20.08
CA SER A 210 -10.89 -2.38 -21.15
C SER A 210 -11.41 -3.83 -21.14
N ASN A 211 -11.50 -4.46 -19.97
CA ASN A 211 -11.91 -5.86 -19.80
C ASN A 211 -13.44 -6.09 -19.82
N GLY A 212 -14.26 -5.09 -20.16
CA GLY A 212 -15.68 -5.31 -20.46
C GLY A 212 -16.56 -4.06 -20.48
N TYR A 213 -17.52 -4.01 -21.40
CA TYR A 213 -18.55 -2.95 -21.50
C TYR A 213 -19.59 -2.98 -20.36
N ALA A 214 -19.69 -4.09 -19.62
CA ALA A 214 -20.68 -4.28 -18.56
C ALA A 214 -20.37 -3.51 -17.25
N VAL A 215 -19.30 -2.69 -17.25
CA VAL A 215 -18.78 -2.02 -16.04
C VAL A 215 -18.58 -0.52 -16.27
N LEU A 216 -19.31 0.05 -17.23
CA LEU A 216 -19.52 1.49 -17.30
C LEU A 216 -20.53 1.84 -16.21
N GLY A 217 -20.18 2.74 -15.29
CA GLY A 217 -21.04 3.09 -14.15
C GLY A 217 -22.52 3.31 -14.51
N ASP A 218 -23.43 3.10 -13.56
CA ASP A 218 -24.85 3.24 -13.79
C ASP A 218 -25.25 4.73 -13.89
N THR A 219 -24.49 5.62 -13.25
CA THR A 219 -24.76 7.06 -13.21
C THR A 219 -24.07 7.81 -14.36
N PRO A 220 -24.61 8.98 -14.80
CA PRO A 220 -23.95 9.82 -15.79
C PRO A 220 -22.51 10.21 -15.41
N LEU A 221 -22.27 10.47 -14.11
CA LEU A 221 -20.95 10.82 -13.60
C LEU A 221 -19.98 9.63 -13.65
N GLY A 222 -20.40 8.44 -13.22
CA GLY A 222 -19.54 7.26 -13.31
C GLY A 222 -19.30 6.81 -14.75
N LYS A 223 -20.24 7.03 -15.67
CA LYS A 223 -20.02 6.82 -17.13
C LYS A 223 -18.94 7.74 -17.67
N LEU A 224 -18.96 9.03 -17.32
CA LEU A 224 -17.93 9.98 -17.74
C LEU A 224 -16.55 9.60 -17.18
N ASN A 225 -16.48 9.20 -15.91
CA ASN A 225 -15.23 8.71 -15.32
C ASN A 225 -14.73 7.43 -16.00
N SER A 226 -15.63 6.51 -16.34
CA SER A 226 -15.28 5.28 -17.05
C SER A 226 -14.75 5.56 -18.45
N ILE A 227 -15.35 6.50 -19.20
CA ILE A 227 -14.85 6.94 -20.51
C ILE A 227 -13.46 7.56 -20.37
N PHE A 228 -13.27 8.45 -19.40
CA PHE A 228 -11.96 9.06 -19.12
C PHE A 228 -10.91 8.00 -18.79
N LEU A 229 -11.25 6.99 -17.99
CA LEU A 229 -10.38 5.88 -17.63
C LEU A 229 -9.99 5.00 -18.81
N VAL A 230 -10.95 4.63 -19.67
CA VAL A 230 -10.69 3.81 -20.85
C VAL A 230 -9.73 4.53 -21.80
N TRP A 231 -10.01 5.80 -22.11
CA TRP A 231 -9.16 6.59 -23.01
C TRP A 231 -7.82 6.96 -22.38
N GLY A 232 -7.81 7.31 -21.10
CA GLY A 232 -6.59 7.59 -20.35
C GLY A 232 -5.69 6.37 -20.27
N GLY A 233 -6.26 5.20 -19.96
CA GLY A 233 -5.56 3.92 -19.94
C GLY A 233 -5.03 3.52 -21.32
N TYR A 234 -5.82 3.71 -22.37
CA TYR A 234 -5.39 3.44 -23.75
C TYR A 234 -4.23 4.35 -24.18
N ILE A 235 -4.31 5.66 -23.94
CA ILE A 235 -3.26 6.63 -24.28
C ILE A 235 -1.99 6.33 -23.46
N LEU A 236 -2.12 6.10 -22.16
CA LEU A 236 -0.97 5.80 -21.29
C LEU A 236 -0.32 4.45 -21.63
N SER A 237 -1.12 3.44 -21.93
CA SER A 237 -0.63 2.13 -22.40
C SER A 237 0.09 2.25 -23.74
N GLY A 238 -0.47 3.00 -24.69
CA GLY A 238 0.14 3.25 -26.00
C GLY A 238 1.46 4.01 -25.88
N VAL A 239 1.48 5.14 -25.17
CA VAL A 239 2.69 5.96 -24.95
C VAL A 239 3.73 5.18 -24.13
N GLY A 240 3.31 4.48 -23.08
CA GLY A 240 4.19 3.66 -22.25
C GLY A 240 4.83 2.52 -23.03
N THR A 241 4.04 1.78 -23.81
CA THR A 241 4.54 0.70 -24.67
C THR A 241 5.47 1.22 -25.76
N ALA A 242 5.13 2.34 -26.40
CA ALA A 242 6.00 2.96 -27.41
C ALA A 242 7.34 3.44 -26.82
N THR A 243 7.30 4.02 -25.62
CA THR A 243 8.50 4.47 -24.90
C THR A 243 9.38 3.28 -24.49
N LEU A 244 8.77 2.22 -23.96
CA LEU A 244 9.47 1.00 -23.58
C LEU A 244 10.06 0.28 -24.80
N ALA A 245 9.31 0.17 -25.89
CA ALA A 245 9.78 -0.41 -27.15
C ALA A 245 10.95 0.39 -27.73
N THR A 246 10.86 1.73 -27.73
CA THR A 246 11.93 2.61 -28.19
C THR A 246 13.18 2.44 -27.33
N ALA A 247 13.05 2.36 -26.00
CA ALA A 247 14.16 2.13 -25.09
C ALA A 247 14.81 0.75 -25.31
N LEU A 248 14.01 -0.30 -25.48
CA LEU A 248 14.50 -1.66 -25.77
C LEU A 248 15.23 -1.73 -27.11
N VAL A 249 14.66 -1.14 -28.16
CA VAL A 249 15.26 -1.11 -29.50
C VAL A 249 16.55 -0.31 -29.49
N SER A 250 16.54 0.91 -28.96
CA SER A 250 17.73 1.77 -28.87
C SER A 250 18.85 1.09 -28.09
N ARG A 251 18.53 0.42 -26.98
CA ARG A 251 19.52 -0.32 -26.17
C ARG A 251 20.03 -1.58 -26.88
N HIS A 252 19.15 -2.32 -27.57
CA HIS A 252 19.56 -3.49 -28.36
C HIS A 252 20.53 -3.11 -29.47
N PHE A 253 20.27 -2.00 -30.18
CA PHE A 253 21.17 -1.50 -31.22
C PHE A 253 22.46 -0.92 -30.66
N ASN A 254 22.42 -0.12 -29.60
CA ASN A 254 23.64 0.44 -28.98
C ASN A 254 24.56 -0.67 -28.46
N LYS A 255 24.02 -1.70 -27.82
CA LYS A 255 24.81 -2.84 -27.35
C LYS A 255 25.47 -3.59 -28.51
N ARG A 256 24.76 -3.70 -29.64
CA ARG A 256 25.29 -4.33 -30.86
C ARG A 256 26.37 -3.49 -31.54
N PHE A 257 26.29 -2.16 -31.43
CA PHE A 257 27.32 -1.26 -31.92
C PHE A 257 28.57 -1.30 -31.03
N GLU A 258 28.41 -1.32 -29.70
CA GLU A 258 29.54 -1.51 -28.77
C GLU A 258 30.23 -2.87 -28.98
N GLU A 259 29.48 -3.95 -29.21
CA GLU A 259 30.02 -5.29 -29.52
C GLU A 259 30.66 -5.39 -30.93
N LEU A 260 30.47 -4.39 -31.81
CA LEU A 260 31.10 -4.30 -33.14
C LEU A 260 32.32 -3.35 -33.16
N GLU A 261 32.48 -2.52 -32.12
CA GLU A 261 33.62 -1.61 -31.96
C GLU A 261 34.76 -2.22 -31.11
N GLU A 262 34.53 -3.35 -30.42
CA GLU A 262 35.56 -4.22 -29.80
C GLU A 262 36.09 -5.30 -30.77
#